data_AF-A0A950K4J8-F1
#
_entry.id   AF-A0A950K4J8-F1
#
_cell.length_a   1.000
_cell.length_b   1.000
_cell.length_c   1.000
_cell.angle_alpha   90.00
_cell.angle_beta   90.00
_cell.angle_gamma   90.00
#
_symmetry.space_group_name_H-M   'P 1'
#
loop_
_entity.id
_entity.type
_entity.pdbx_description
1 polymer ?
#
loop_
_entity_poly.entity_id
_entity_poly.type
_entity_poly.pdbx_seq_one_letter_code
_entity_poly.pdbx_strand_id
1 'polypeptide(L)'
;MRPQSLDLGGGETIPVRILTHDNTTLIECEQPVAFLEHITNGKWSRTLSPDTYLRGRVLPNEGALFSLCDQFGMVADEIVRLTNEEAQNLILDRLS
;
A
#
# COMPACT_ATOMS: atom_id res chain seq x y z
N MET A 1 -6.72 1.75 -13.21
CA MET A 1 -6.95 1.45 -11.77
C MET A 1 -8.22 2.18 -11.33
N ARG A 2 -8.99 1.63 -10.39
CA ARG A 2 -10.21 2.27 -9.86
C ARG A 2 -9.87 2.98 -8.55
N PRO A 3 -10.38 4.20 -8.30
CA PRO A 3 -10.23 4.85 -7.01
C PRO A 3 -11.04 4.09 -5.95
N GLN A 4 -10.46 3.93 -4.77
CA GLN A 4 -11.06 3.37 -3.56
C GLN A 4 -10.51 4.08 -2.32
N SER A 5 -11.08 3.76 -1.17
CA SER A 5 -10.56 4.20 0.12
C SER A 5 -10.03 3.00 0.90
N LEU A 6 -8.86 3.17 1.52
CA LEU A 6 -8.32 2.25 2.51
C LEU A 6 -8.65 2.77 3.91
N ASP A 7 -9.38 2.00 4.70
CA ASP A 7 -9.58 2.25 6.13
C ASP A 7 -8.31 1.90 6.91
N LEU A 8 -7.77 2.87 7.67
CA LEU A 8 -6.60 2.67 8.52
C LEU A 8 -6.99 2.28 9.96
N GLY A 9 -8.28 2.23 10.27
CA GLY A 9 -8.83 2.09 11.61
C GLY A 9 -9.12 3.44 12.27
N GLY A 10 -9.94 3.43 13.33
CA GLY A 10 -10.26 4.65 14.09
C GLY A 10 -11.09 5.70 13.33
N GLY A 11 -11.63 5.36 12.17
CA GLY A 11 -12.39 6.28 11.29
C GLY A 11 -11.54 7.05 10.28
N GLU A 12 -10.23 6.77 10.22
CA GLU A 12 -9.34 7.37 9.23
C GLU A 12 -9.35 6.56 7.93
N THR A 13 -9.48 7.24 6.80
CA THR A 13 -9.43 6.62 5.48
C THR A 13 -8.49 7.39 4.56
N ILE A 14 -7.78 6.67 3.70
CA ILE A 14 -6.87 7.26 2.72
C ILE A 14 -7.23 6.85 1.29
N PRO A 15 -7.06 7.73 0.30
CA PRO A 15 -7.34 7.39 -1.09
C PRO A 15 -6.28 6.43 -1.64
N VAL A 16 -6.75 5.38 -2.31
CA VAL A 16 -5.91 4.41 -3.01
C VAL A 16 -6.47 4.14 -4.40
N ARG A 17 -5.61 3.70 -5.31
CA ARG A 17 -6.01 3.20 -6.63
C ARG A 17 -5.74 1.72 -6.70
N ILE A 18 -6.74 0.95 -7.15
CA ILE A 18 -6.65 -0.51 -7.15
C ILE A 18 -6.87 -1.07 -8.55
N LEU A 19 -6.10 -2.09 -8.90
CA LEU A 19 -6.29 -2.88 -10.11
C LEU A 19 -6.05 -4.34 -9.78
N THR A 20 -7.08 -5.17 -9.93
CA THR A 20 -6.96 -6.61 -9.79
C THR A 20 -6.90 -7.26 -11.18
N HIS A 21 -5.87 -8.07 -11.43
CA HIS A 21 -5.68 -8.82 -12.65
C HIS A 21 -4.96 -10.14 -12.36
N ASP A 22 -5.44 -11.25 -12.92
CA ASP A 22 -4.86 -12.59 -12.77
C ASP A 22 -4.49 -12.93 -11.32
N ASN A 23 -5.47 -12.72 -10.43
CA ASN A 23 -5.38 -12.89 -8.98
C ASN A 23 -4.37 -11.98 -8.26
N THR A 24 -3.61 -11.15 -8.97
CA THR A 24 -2.79 -10.11 -8.36
C THR A 24 -3.61 -8.85 -8.14
N THR A 25 -3.52 -8.25 -6.96
CA THR A 25 -4.05 -6.91 -6.70
C THR A 25 -2.92 -5.89 -6.63
N LEU A 26 -2.94 -4.91 -7.52
CA LEU A 26 -2.06 -3.75 -7.50
C LEU A 26 -2.74 -2.62 -6.74
N ILE A 27 -1.99 -2.00 -5.85
CA ILE A 27 -2.41 -0.85 -5.02
C ILE A 27 -1.46 0.30 -5.29
N GLU A 28 -1.99 1.49 -5.52
CA GLU A 28 -1.20 2.73 -5.52
C GLU A 28 -1.76 3.72 -4.50
N CYS A 29 -0.88 4.40 -3.77
CA CYS A 29 -1.26 5.43 -2.82
C CYS A 29 -0.38 6.67 -3.00
N GLU A 30 -1.00 7.79 -3.35
CA GLU A 30 -0.30 9.09 -3.53
C GLU A 30 0.06 9.74 -2.18
N GLN A 31 -0.52 9.28 -1.08
CA GLN A 31 -0.23 9.71 0.27
C GLN A 31 0.40 8.56 1.07
N PRO A 32 1.64 8.16 0.72
CA PRO A 32 2.26 6.92 1.20
C PRO A 32 2.52 6.87 2.71
N VAL A 33 2.68 8.01 3.39
CA VAL A 33 3.09 8.05 4.82
C VAL A 33 2.08 7.33 5.71
N ALA A 34 0.81 7.73 5.68
CA ALA A 34 -0.22 7.13 6.52
C ALA A 34 -0.43 5.64 6.21
N PHE A 35 -0.33 5.26 4.92
CA PHE A 35 -0.35 3.85 4.51
C PHE A 35 0.81 3.08 5.15
N LEU A 36 2.03 3.60 5.03
CA LEU A 36 3.25 2.96 5.54
C LEU A 36 3.23 2.86 7.06
N GLU A 37 2.82 3.92 7.75
CA GLU A 37 2.62 3.91 9.19
C GLU A 37 1.61 2.83 9.60
N HIS A 38 0.49 2.72 8.89
CA HIS A 38 -0.49 1.67 9.14
C HIS A 38 0.09 0.27 8.97
N ILE A 39 0.67 -0.06 7.80
CA ILE A 39 1.16 -1.41 7.53
C ILE A 39 2.45 -1.78 8.29
N THR A 40 3.18 -0.78 8.82
CA THR A 40 4.36 -1.00 9.66
C THR A 40 4.07 -0.89 11.16
N ASN A 41 2.80 -0.72 11.56
CA ASN A 41 2.38 -0.51 12.94
C ASN A 41 3.11 0.67 13.62
N GLY A 42 3.20 1.80 12.91
CA GLY A 42 3.82 3.05 13.38
C GLY A 42 5.35 3.05 13.38
N LYS A 43 6.01 2.02 12.84
CA LYS A 43 7.49 1.92 12.81
C LYS A 43 8.12 2.70 11.67
N TRP A 44 7.32 3.21 10.73
CA TRP A 44 7.80 4.09 9.67
C TRP A 44 8.34 5.39 10.29
N SER A 45 9.61 5.71 10.00
CA SER A 45 10.32 6.84 10.63
C SER A 45 10.99 7.77 9.62
N ARG A 46 10.86 7.48 8.32
CA ARG A 46 11.55 8.20 7.25
C ARG A 46 10.65 9.27 6.65
N THR A 47 11.22 10.45 6.42
CA THR A 47 10.58 11.49 5.62
C THR A 47 10.64 11.12 4.15
N LEU A 48 9.52 11.32 3.45
CA LEU A 48 9.41 11.06 2.01
C LEU A 48 9.53 12.36 1.22
N SER A 49 10.01 12.26 -0.01
CA SER A 49 9.92 13.38 -0.94
C SER A 49 8.45 13.65 -1.30
N PRO A 50 8.06 14.90 -1.60
CA PRO A 50 6.67 15.25 -1.90
C PRO A 50 6.09 14.49 -3.11
N ASP A 51 6.95 14.12 -4.05
CA ASP A 51 6.56 13.46 -5.30
C ASP A 51 6.65 11.91 -5.20
N THR A 52 6.81 11.37 -4.00
CA THR A 52 6.87 9.93 -3.75
C THR A 52 5.48 9.35 -3.59
N TYR A 53 5.20 8.23 -4.26
CA TYR A 53 3.99 7.44 -4.06
C TYR A 53 4.31 5.99 -3.70
N LEU A 54 3.36 5.29 -3.08
CA LEU A 54 3.48 3.87 -2.78
C LEU A 54 2.90 3.06 -3.94
N ARG A 55 3.60 2.00 -4.36
CA ARG A 55 3.05 0.95 -5.22
C ARG A 55 3.17 -0.40 -4.53
N GLY A 56 2.04 -1.05 -4.35
CA GLY A 56 1.90 -2.38 -3.77
C GLY A 56 1.49 -3.42 -4.78
N ARG A 57 2.01 -4.63 -4.62
CA ARG A 57 1.52 -5.85 -5.26
C ARG A 57 1.13 -6.84 -4.18
N VAL A 58 -0.14 -7.24 -4.18
CA VAL A 58 -0.69 -8.28 -3.32
C VAL A 58 -0.90 -9.54 -4.15
N LEU A 59 -0.35 -10.65 -3.68
CA LEU A 59 -0.39 -11.95 -4.33
C LEU A 59 -1.19 -12.91 -3.44
N PRO A 60 -2.13 -13.69 -4.00
CA PRO A 60 -2.89 -14.66 -3.23
C PRO A 60 -1.92 -15.75 -2.77
N ASN A 61 -1.77 -15.89 -1.47
CA ASN A 61 -0.89 -16.87 -0.80
C ASN A 61 0.59 -16.49 -0.67
N GLU A 62 1.05 -15.39 -1.27
CA GLU A 62 2.46 -14.95 -1.13
C GLU A 62 2.61 -13.68 -0.28
N GLY A 63 1.49 -13.02 0.08
CA GLY A 63 1.51 -11.78 0.84
C GLY A 63 1.55 -10.54 -0.05
N ALA A 64 2.23 -9.50 0.42
CA ALA A 64 2.30 -8.25 -0.32
C ALA A 64 3.70 -7.63 -0.29
N LEU A 65 4.03 -6.95 -1.39
CA LEU A 65 5.26 -6.17 -1.54
C LEU A 65 4.88 -4.75 -1.88
N PHE A 66 5.30 -3.80 -1.06
CA PHE A 66 5.11 -2.37 -1.30
C PHE A 66 6.46 -1.71 -1.52
N SER A 67 6.52 -0.86 -2.53
CA SER A 67 7.70 -0.11 -2.90
C SER A 67 7.35 1.37 -2.99
N LEU A 68 8.30 2.20 -2.58
CA LEU A 68 8.23 3.63 -2.84
C LEU A 68 8.68 3.91 -4.26
N CYS A 69 7.92 4.72 -4.97
CA CYS A 69 8.21 5.15 -6.33
C CYS A 69 8.31 6.67 -6.38
N ASP A 70 9.26 7.19 -7.16
CA ASP A 70 9.27 8.61 -7.53
C ASP A 70 8.23 8.92 -8.62
N GLN A 71 8.07 10.19 -8.99
CA GLN A 71 7.15 10.63 -10.05
C GLN A 71 7.37 9.96 -11.42
N PHE A 72 8.55 9.39 -11.68
CA PHE A 72 8.87 8.70 -12.93
C PHE A 72 8.57 7.19 -12.83
N GLY A 73 8.10 6.72 -11.69
CA GLY A 73 7.81 5.32 -11.41
C GLY A 73 9.06 4.49 -11.09
N MET A 74 10.19 5.14 -10.80
CA MET A 74 11.42 4.47 -10.39
C MET A 74 11.32 4.06 -8.93
N VAL A 75 11.66 2.81 -8.62
CA VAL A 75 11.62 2.29 -7.26
C VAL A 75 12.75 2.90 -6.45
N ALA A 76 12.39 3.63 -5.39
CA ALA A 76 13.29 4.23 -4.43
C ALA A 76 13.65 3.21 -3.34
N ASP A 77 14.41 2.17 -3.69
CA ASP A 77 15.17 1.17 -2.87
C ASP A 77 14.47 0.45 -1.67
N GLU A 78 13.37 0.97 -1.14
CA GLU A 78 12.68 0.49 0.05
C GLU A 78 11.50 -0.40 -0.33
N ILE A 79 11.49 -1.60 0.24
CA ILE A 79 10.44 -2.60 0.06
C ILE A 79 9.89 -2.98 1.43
N VAL A 80 8.61 -2.70 1.68
CA VAL A 80 7.87 -3.25 2.82
C VAL A 80 7.21 -4.55 2.39
N ARG A 81 7.41 -5.60 3.18
CA ARG A 81 6.83 -6.93 2.93
C ARG A 81 5.80 -7.26 3.99
N LEU A 82 4.62 -7.68 3.55
CA LEU A 82 3.59 -8.25 4.40
C LEU A 82 3.51 -9.75 4.18
N THR A 83 3.27 -10.49 5.25
CA THR A 83 2.90 -11.90 5.21
C THR A 83 1.57 -12.10 4.48
N ASN A 84 1.25 -13.35 4.12
CA ASN A 84 -0.04 -13.65 3.52
C ASN A 84 -1.21 -13.22 4.41
N GLU A 85 -1.14 -13.47 5.71
CA GLU A 85 -2.20 -13.08 6.66
C GLU A 85 -2.40 -11.56 6.71
N GLU A 86 -1.33 -10.79 6.88
CA GLU A 86 -1.39 -9.32 6.89
C GLU A 86 -1.92 -8.76 5.56
N ALA A 87 -1.52 -9.35 4.43
CA ALA A 87 -1.99 -8.94 3.12
C ALA A 87 -3.48 -9.26 2.91
N GLN A 88 -3.96 -10.41 3.40
CA GLN A 88 -5.40 -10.74 3.33
C GLN A 88 -6.22 -9.78 4.20
N ASN A 89 -5.76 -9.47 5.41
CA ASN A 89 -6.44 -8.51 6.30
C ASN A 89 -6.51 -7.11 5.66
N LEU A 90 -5.43 -6.67 5.02
CA LEU A 90 -5.40 -5.40 4.28
C LEU A 90 -6.45 -5.35 3.16
N ILE A 91 -6.65 -6.46 2.43
CA ILE A 91 -7.61 -6.53 1.32
C ILE A 91 -9.05 -6.70 1.81
N LEU A 92 -9.30 -7.59 2.77
CA LEU A 92 -10.63 -8.04 3.17
C LEU A 92 -11.34 -7.07 4.12
N ASP A 93 -10.61 -6.46 5.05
CA ASP A 93 -11.23 -5.68 6.13
C ASP A 93 -11.29 -4.19 5.82
N ARG A 94 -10.50 -3.70 4.86
CA ARG A 94 -10.17 -2.26 4.78
C ARG A 94 -10.36 -1.61 3.41
N LEU A 95 -10.65 -2.36 2.35
CA LEU A 95 -10.90 -1.83 1.02
C LEU A 95 -12.41 -1.77 0.73
N SER A 96 -12.97 -0.56 0.72
CA SER A 96 -14.39 -0.27 0.46
C SER A 96 -14.59 0.71 -0.69
#